data_AF-A0A0B8WH05-F1
#
_entry.id   AF-A0A0B8WH05-F1
#
_cell.length_a   1.000
_cell.length_b   1.000
_cell.length_c   1.000
_cell.angle_alpha   90.00
_cell.angle_beta   90.00
_cell.angle_gamma   90.00
#
_symmetry.space_group_name_H-M   'P 1'
#
loop_
_entity.id
_entity.type
_entity.pdbx_description
1 polymer ?
#
loop_
_entity_poly.entity_id
_entity_poly.type
_entity_poly.pdbx_seq_one_letter_code
_entity_poly.pdbx_strand_id
1 'polypeptide(L)'
;MSLLLSLIFSVGIAHAADEASCPDFSELRDGTKIQQILAGNGECFFSVTPDDAWKDLVYRDHLFTSEGMFMVFNSYGPGEESKTTAAREFYMFPRVSETFSYEWNDDTRELTVTHVTGDKFVFESKKARLKSISRANVSVADYVEATNRGGIEISNFQGLLLDGGFKMGSSPTANPNANSVMKDVNNSACTLKNTEIFKYTTDGESYLRYRDQALIAFVQKRCPKLKTP
;
A
#
# COMPACT_ATOMS: atom_id res chain seq x y z
N MET A 1 59.63 -2.81 -41.47
CA MET A 1 59.35 -3.70 -40.34
C MET A 1 58.28 -3.02 -39.50
N SER A 2 57.01 -3.18 -39.89
CA SER A 2 55.87 -2.50 -39.27
C SER A 2 55.29 -3.39 -38.17
N LEU A 3 55.38 -2.95 -36.92
CA LEU A 3 54.65 -3.55 -35.80
C LEU A 3 53.19 -3.08 -35.85
N LEU A 4 52.28 -3.99 -36.19
CA LEU A 4 50.85 -3.84 -35.93
C LEU A 4 50.59 -4.21 -34.46
N LEU A 5 50.16 -3.22 -33.68
CA LEU A 5 49.73 -3.40 -32.29
C LEU A 5 48.22 -3.70 -32.30
N SER A 6 47.84 -4.96 -32.14
CA SER A 6 46.44 -5.36 -31.98
C SER A 6 45.96 -5.04 -30.56
N LEU A 7 45.14 -3.99 -30.43
CA LEU A 7 44.36 -3.70 -29.23
C LEU A 7 43.13 -4.63 -29.21
N ILE A 8 43.20 -5.66 -28.37
CA ILE A 8 42.05 -6.49 -28.01
C ILE A 8 41.22 -5.68 -27.01
N PHE A 9 40.11 -5.10 -27.48
CA PHE A 9 39.07 -4.56 -26.61
C PHE A 9 38.34 -5.72 -25.94
N SER A 10 38.72 -6.02 -24.69
CA SER A 10 37.93 -6.86 -23.80
C SER A 10 36.66 -6.10 -23.44
N VAL A 11 35.57 -6.36 -24.19
CA VAL A 11 34.23 -5.92 -23.81
C VAL A 11 33.83 -6.74 -22.58
N GLY A 12 34.14 -6.23 -21.40
CA GLY A 12 33.56 -6.73 -20.16
C GLY A 12 32.07 -6.49 -20.21
N ILE A 13 31.27 -7.55 -20.38
CA ILE A 13 29.84 -7.51 -20.12
C ILE A 13 29.71 -7.34 -18.61
N ALA A 14 29.69 -6.09 -18.15
CA ALA A 14 29.21 -5.77 -16.81
C ALA A 14 27.75 -6.24 -16.78
N HIS A 15 27.51 -7.40 -16.17
CA HIS A 15 26.18 -7.72 -15.71
C HIS A 15 25.87 -6.67 -14.65
N ALA A 16 25.08 -5.67 -15.02
CA ALA A 16 24.42 -4.84 -14.04
C ALA A 16 23.69 -5.83 -13.12
N ALA A 17 24.14 -5.92 -11.87
CA ALA A 17 23.35 -6.58 -10.86
C ALA A 17 22.01 -5.84 -10.87
N ASP A 18 20.92 -6.55 -11.20
CA ASP A 18 19.57 -6.00 -11.04
C ASP A 18 19.51 -5.42 -9.62
N GLU A 19 19.40 -4.10 -9.52
CA GLU A 19 19.05 -3.47 -8.26
C GLU A 19 17.79 -4.17 -7.77
N ALA A 20 17.82 -4.71 -6.55
CA ALA A 20 16.64 -5.34 -5.98
C ALA A 20 15.48 -4.35 -6.12
N SER A 21 14.37 -4.78 -6.73
CA SER A 21 13.19 -3.93 -6.96
C SER A 21 12.58 -3.37 -5.66
N CYS A 22 13.05 -3.85 -4.51
CA CYS A 22 12.68 -3.39 -3.18
C CYS A 22 13.93 -3.39 -2.27
N PRO A 23 14.78 -2.35 -2.31
CA PRO A 23 15.90 -2.27 -1.38
C PRO A 23 15.38 -2.08 0.05
N ASP A 24 15.95 -2.83 0.98
CA ASP A 24 15.68 -2.67 2.41
C ASP A 24 16.29 -1.35 2.91
N PHE A 25 15.48 -0.49 3.52
CA PHE A 25 15.98 0.70 4.18
C PHE A 25 15.05 1.16 5.30
N SER A 26 15.58 2.02 6.17
CA SER A 26 14.76 2.78 7.11
C SER A 26 15.34 4.17 7.31
N GLU A 27 14.47 5.16 7.37
CA GLU A 27 14.83 6.56 7.61
C GLU A 27 13.87 7.15 8.66
N LEU A 28 14.39 8.02 9.52
CA LEU A 28 13.61 8.82 10.46
C LEU A 28 13.85 10.30 10.16
N ARG A 29 12.77 11.05 9.90
CA ARG A 29 12.84 12.49 9.67
C ARG A 29 11.62 13.21 10.25
N ASP A 30 11.86 14.33 10.93
CA ASP A 30 10.86 15.23 11.52
C ASP A 30 9.80 14.59 12.44
N GLY A 31 10.01 13.36 12.92
CA GLY A 31 9.03 12.63 13.75
C GLY A 31 8.20 11.59 12.98
N THR A 32 8.55 11.32 11.73
CA THR A 32 8.04 10.19 10.95
C THR A 32 9.17 9.24 10.56
N LYS A 33 8.97 7.96 10.84
CA LYS A 33 9.80 6.87 10.34
C LYS A 33 9.19 6.30 9.08
N ILE A 34 10.02 6.14 8.05
CA ILE A 34 9.72 5.32 6.88
C ILE A 34 10.60 4.07 6.88
N GLN A 35 10.05 2.99 6.36
CA GLN A 35 10.78 1.74 6.20
C GLN A 35 10.32 1.05 4.92
N GLN A 36 11.26 0.46 4.19
CA GLN A 36 10.97 -0.47 3.12
C GLN A 36 11.66 -1.79 3.40
N ILE A 37 10.96 -2.90 3.14
CA ILE A 37 11.47 -4.25 3.33
C ILE A 37 10.91 -5.20 2.28
N LEU A 38 11.77 -6.05 1.72
CA LEU A 38 11.34 -7.21 0.93
C LEU A 38 10.98 -8.36 1.87
N ALA A 39 9.71 -8.75 1.90
CA ALA A 39 9.28 -9.88 2.71
C ALA A 39 9.68 -11.22 2.09
N GLY A 40 9.67 -12.27 2.91
CA GLY A 40 10.03 -13.63 2.48
C GLY A 40 9.13 -14.21 1.38
N ASN A 41 7.93 -13.65 1.18
CA ASN A 41 7.00 -14.01 0.10
C ASN A 41 7.28 -13.24 -1.22
N GLY A 42 8.30 -12.38 -1.25
CA GLY A 42 8.67 -11.56 -2.40
C GLY A 42 7.86 -10.26 -2.54
N GLU A 43 6.96 -9.97 -1.61
CA GLU A 43 6.21 -8.72 -1.58
C GLU A 43 7.06 -7.59 -0.99
N CYS A 44 7.03 -6.42 -1.63
CA CYS A 44 7.70 -5.23 -1.12
C CYS A 44 6.74 -4.48 -0.20
N PHE A 45 7.16 -4.21 1.02
CA PHE A 45 6.41 -3.42 1.99
C PHE A 45 7.05 -2.05 2.15
N PHE A 46 6.24 -1.00 2.20
CA PHE A 46 6.67 0.34 2.56
C PHE A 46 5.77 0.87 3.68
N SER A 47 6.34 1.29 4.81
CA SER A 47 5.56 1.83 5.93
C SER A 47 5.88 3.30 6.21
N VAL A 48 4.88 3.99 6.76
CA VAL A 48 4.96 5.35 7.29
C VAL A 48 4.36 5.34 8.69
N THR A 49 5.21 5.57 9.70
CA THR A 49 4.90 5.41 11.12
C THR A 49 5.33 6.68 11.88
N PRO A 50 4.52 7.23 12.81
CA PRO A 50 4.97 8.31 13.67
C PRO A 50 5.99 7.79 14.69
N ASP A 51 7.07 8.54 14.90
CA ASP A 51 8.19 8.17 15.78
C ASP A 51 7.79 8.09 17.26
N ASP A 52 6.71 8.76 17.65
CA ASP A 52 6.20 8.75 19.02
C ASP A 52 5.19 7.63 19.33
N ALA A 53 4.96 6.71 18.39
CA ALA A 53 4.06 5.57 18.53
C ALA A 53 4.30 4.71 19.80
N TRP A 54 5.53 4.66 20.30
CA TRP A 54 5.90 3.86 21.48
C TRP A 54 5.48 4.46 22.82
N LYS A 55 5.05 5.73 22.89
CA LYS A 55 4.84 6.43 24.16
C LYS A 55 3.56 6.00 24.89
N ASP A 56 2.45 5.96 24.17
CA ASP A 56 1.13 5.58 24.68
C ASP A 56 0.51 4.41 23.89
N LEU A 57 1.19 3.97 22.82
CA LEU A 57 0.69 2.97 21.87
C LEU A 57 -0.65 3.38 21.23
N VAL A 58 -0.94 4.68 21.15
CA VAL A 58 -2.11 5.21 20.44
C VAL A 58 -1.64 5.91 19.17
N TYR A 59 -1.73 5.21 18.05
CA TYR A 59 -1.18 5.71 16.78
C TYR A 59 -1.90 5.13 15.56
N ARG A 60 -1.69 5.80 14.42
CA ARG A 60 -2.14 5.36 13.10
C ARG A 60 -0.93 5.22 12.19
N ASP A 61 -0.69 4.01 11.74
CA ASP A 61 0.36 3.64 10.80
C ASP A 61 -0.22 3.36 9.43
N HIS A 62 0.66 3.51 8.43
CA HIS A 62 0.31 3.32 7.04
C HIS A 62 1.28 2.31 6.44
N LEU A 63 0.75 1.32 5.74
CA LEU A 63 1.52 0.29 5.08
C LEU A 63 1.07 0.20 3.62
N PHE A 64 2.04 0.18 2.72
CA PHE A 64 1.84 -0.06 1.31
C PHE A 64 2.48 -1.37 0.91
N THR A 65 1.92 -2.02 -0.11
CA THR A 65 2.54 -3.22 -0.70
C THR A 65 2.63 -3.18 -2.20
N SER A 66 3.58 -3.92 -2.78
CA SER A 66 3.73 -4.02 -4.23
C SER A 66 2.52 -4.66 -4.91
N GLU A 67 1.62 -5.31 -4.15
CA GLU A 67 0.32 -5.74 -4.65
C GLU A 67 -0.70 -4.60 -4.78
N GLY A 68 -0.33 -3.35 -4.45
CA GLY A 68 -1.20 -2.18 -4.56
C GLY A 68 -2.09 -1.97 -3.34
N MET A 69 -1.78 -2.64 -2.22
CA MET A 69 -2.47 -2.44 -0.96
C MET A 69 -2.02 -1.12 -0.32
N PHE A 70 -2.97 -0.40 0.25
CA PHE A 70 -2.80 0.64 1.25
C PHE A 70 -3.58 0.24 2.50
N MET A 71 -2.86 -0.14 3.54
CA MET A 71 -3.40 -0.50 4.84
C MET A 71 -3.21 0.65 5.82
N VAL A 72 -4.26 0.90 6.60
CA VAL A 72 -4.26 1.78 7.76
C VAL A 72 -4.31 0.88 8.99
N PHE A 73 -3.21 0.88 9.75
CA PHE A 73 -3.13 0.15 11.01
C PHE A 73 -3.35 1.12 12.15
N ASN A 74 -4.24 0.79 13.08
CA ASN A 74 -4.49 1.58 14.27
C ASN A 74 -4.10 0.78 15.51
N SER A 75 -3.41 1.43 16.43
CA SER A 75 -3.29 0.98 17.81
C SER A 75 -4.07 1.93 18.71
N TYR A 76 -4.83 1.38 19.65
CA TYR A 76 -5.72 2.11 20.57
C TYR A 76 -5.18 2.11 22.02
N GLY A 77 -3.90 1.78 22.19
CA GLY A 77 -3.22 1.71 23.48
C GLY A 77 -2.73 0.30 23.82
N PRO A 78 -2.18 0.11 25.04
CA PRO A 78 -1.68 -1.18 25.49
C PRO A 78 -2.80 -2.19 25.70
N GLY A 79 -2.56 -3.46 25.37
CA GLY A 79 -3.45 -4.57 25.69
C GLY A 79 -3.38 -5.72 24.69
N GLU A 80 -4.40 -6.57 24.72
CA GLU A 80 -4.55 -7.68 23.79
C GLU A 80 -4.83 -7.14 22.38
N GLU A 81 -4.00 -7.50 21.41
CA GLU A 81 -4.10 -7.01 20.01
C GLU A 81 -5.52 -7.20 19.44
N SER A 82 -6.19 -8.30 19.77
CA SER A 82 -7.56 -8.59 19.33
C SER A 82 -8.58 -7.49 19.70
N LYS A 83 -8.26 -6.66 20.69
CA LYS A 83 -9.09 -5.59 21.25
C LYS A 83 -8.47 -4.21 21.13
N THR A 84 -7.15 -4.12 20.99
CA THR A 84 -6.42 -2.84 21.00
C THR A 84 -5.78 -2.47 19.68
N THR A 85 -5.83 -3.35 18.66
CA THR A 85 -5.36 -3.01 17.32
C THR A 85 -6.45 -3.22 16.28
N ALA A 86 -6.32 -2.57 15.13
CA ALA A 86 -7.20 -2.80 13.99
C ALA A 86 -6.50 -2.50 12.68
N ALA A 87 -7.03 -3.06 11.60
CA ALA A 87 -6.62 -2.77 10.24
C ALA A 87 -7.81 -2.35 9.38
N ARG A 88 -7.58 -1.41 8.48
CA ARG A 88 -8.42 -1.11 7.32
C ARG A 88 -7.58 -1.21 6.06
N GLU A 89 -8.09 -1.89 5.06
CA GLU A 89 -7.32 -2.18 3.84
C GLU A 89 -8.02 -1.64 2.61
N PHE A 90 -7.24 -1.02 1.73
CA PHE A 90 -7.64 -0.59 0.42
C PHE A 90 -6.70 -1.21 -0.61
N TYR A 91 -7.19 -1.64 -1.77
CA TYR A 91 -6.35 -2.01 -2.90
C TYR A 91 -6.69 -1.12 -4.09
N MET A 92 -5.67 -0.57 -4.73
CA MET A 92 -5.81 0.42 -5.80
C MET A 92 -5.29 -0.14 -7.13
N PHE A 93 -6.04 0.10 -8.21
CA PHE A 93 -5.71 -0.40 -9.54
C PHE A 93 -5.94 0.66 -10.63
N PRO A 94 -5.18 0.62 -11.74
CA PRO A 94 -4.10 -0.32 -12.05
C PRO A 94 -2.76 0.05 -11.39
N ARG A 95 -1.93 -0.96 -11.15
CA ARG A 95 -0.51 -0.86 -10.79
C ARG A 95 0.30 -0.65 -12.07
N VAL A 96 1.17 0.35 -12.04
CA VAL A 96 2.00 0.77 -13.19
C VAL A 96 3.50 0.69 -12.89
N SER A 97 3.86 0.39 -11.64
CA SER A 97 5.22 0.17 -11.15
C SER A 97 5.23 -1.02 -10.19
N GLU A 98 6.41 -1.59 -9.95
CA GLU A 98 6.65 -2.57 -8.88
C GLU A 98 7.38 -1.96 -7.67
N THR A 99 7.81 -0.71 -7.81
CA THR A 99 8.65 -0.02 -6.82
C THR A 99 7.93 1.21 -6.25
N PHE A 100 8.27 1.53 -5.01
CA PHE A 100 7.90 2.79 -4.36
C PHE A 100 9.01 3.83 -4.56
N SER A 101 8.63 5.09 -4.50
CA SER A 101 9.59 6.19 -4.30
C SER A 101 9.04 7.17 -3.28
N TYR A 102 9.91 7.98 -2.70
CA TYR A 102 9.50 9.00 -1.74
C TYR A 102 10.35 10.25 -1.85
N GLU A 103 9.78 11.36 -1.37
CA GLU A 103 10.43 12.66 -1.33
C GLU A 103 10.01 13.40 -0.06
N TRP A 104 10.99 13.97 0.65
CA TRP A 104 10.75 14.89 1.75
C TRP A 104 10.78 16.32 1.23
N ASN A 105 9.77 17.11 1.57
CA ASN A 105 9.73 18.54 1.32
C ASN A 105 9.83 19.28 2.65
N ASP A 106 11.01 19.84 2.94
CA ASP A 106 11.28 20.53 4.20
C ASP A 106 10.54 21.87 4.29
N ASP A 107 10.26 22.53 3.16
CA ASP A 107 9.56 23.83 3.12
C ASP A 107 8.08 23.67 3.52
N THR A 108 7.43 22.60 3.04
CA THR A 108 6.02 22.32 3.35
C THR A 108 5.83 21.36 4.52
N ARG A 109 6.92 20.76 5.02
CA ARG A 109 6.92 19.71 6.05
C ARG A 109 6.05 18.52 5.65
N GLU A 110 6.32 18.02 4.45
CA GLU A 110 5.57 16.92 3.86
C GLU A 110 6.48 15.77 3.44
N LEU A 111 5.97 14.56 3.61
CA LEU A 111 6.47 13.36 2.96
C LEU A 111 5.54 13.02 1.81
N THR A 112 6.06 12.91 0.60
CA THR A 112 5.32 12.37 -0.55
C THR A 112 5.80 10.96 -0.83
N VAL A 113 4.89 9.98 -0.81
CA VAL A 113 5.15 8.59 -1.22
C VAL A 113 4.47 8.36 -2.57
N THR A 114 5.22 7.94 -3.57
CA THR A 114 4.68 7.47 -4.85
C THR A 114 4.41 5.97 -4.76
N HIS A 115 3.12 5.63 -4.79
CA HIS A 115 2.61 4.27 -4.74
C HIS A 115 2.80 3.54 -6.08
N VAL A 116 2.69 2.20 -6.08
CA VAL A 116 2.83 1.36 -7.29
C VAL A 116 1.78 1.64 -8.37
N THR A 117 0.69 2.34 -8.04
CA THR A 117 -0.29 2.85 -9.01
C THR A 117 0.13 4.17 -9.69
N GLY A 118 1.29 4.72 -9.32
CA GLY A 118 1.75 6.05 -9.69
C GLY A 118 1.11 7.18 -8.88
N ASP A 119 0.22 6.85 -7.93
CA ASP A 119 -0.43 7.85 -7.08
C ASP A 119 0.49 8.37 -6.00
N LYS A 120 0.38 9.66 -5.71
CA LYS A 120 1.12 10.34 -4.65
C LYS A 120 0.27 10.40 -3.39
N PHE A 121 0.78 9.83 -2.32
CA PHE A 121 0.26 9.95 -0.96
C PHE A 121 1.08 10.99 -0.23
N VAL A 122 0.45 12.07 0.21
CA VAL A 122 1.12 13.17 0.91
C VAL A 122 0.80 13.08 2.38
N PHE A 123 1.84 13.02 3.21
CA PHE A 123 1.76 12.97 4.66
C PHE A 123 2.35 14.23 5.28
N GLU A 124 1.79 14.67 6.40
CA GLU A 124 2.44 15.61 7.30
C GLU A 124 3.61 14.91 8.00
N SER A 125 4.82 15.48 7.93
CA SER A 125 6.06 14.80 8.32
C SER A 125 6.25 14.62 9.82
N LYS A 126 5.53 15.36 10.68
CA LYS A 126 5.69 15.24 12.13
C LYS A 126 4.89 14.13 12.77
N LYS A 127 3.71 13.85 12.24
CA LYS A 127 2.74 12.91 12.82
C LYS A 127 2.38 11.77 11.88
N ALA A 128 3.09 11.62 10.76
CA ALA A 128 2.78 10.64 9.74
C ALA A 128 1.31 10.72 9.27
N ARG A 129 0.69 11.91 9.32
CA ARG A 129 -0.75 12.06 9.06
C ARG A 129 -0.99 12.23 7.57
N LEU A 130 -1.75 11.31 6.96
CA LEU A 130 -2.17 11.44 5.56
C LEU A 130 -2.97 12.75 5.35
N LYS A 131 -2.57 13.53 4.35
CA LYS A 131 -3.19 14.78 3.94
C LYS A 131 -3.96 14.63 2.63
N SER A 132 -3.39 13.96 1.64
CA SER A 132 -3.99 13.80 0.32
C SER A 132 -3.51 12.53 -0.39
N ILE A 133 -4.32 12.09 -1.35
CA ILE A 133 -3.97 11.04 -2.31
C ILE A 133 -4.26 11.63 -3.69
N SER A 134 -3.30 11.62 -4.60
CA SER A 134 -3.58 12.06 -5.98
C SER A 134 -4.70 11.21 -6.58
N ARG A 135 -5.50 11.81 -7.46
CA ARG A 135 -6.63 11.13 -8.12
C ARG A 135 -7.68 10.57 -7.14
N ALA A 136 -7.72 10.98 -5.88
CA ALA A 136 -8.77 10.60 -4.94
C ALA A 136 -9.17 11.76 -4.05
N ASN A 137 -10.37 11.69 -3.49
CA ASN A 137 -10.76 12.48 -2.34
C ASN A 137 -10.52 11.65 -1.08
N VAL A 138 -9.81 12.22 -0.10
CA VAL A 138 -9.55 11.58 1.18
C VAL A 138 -10.09 12.40 2.34
N SER A 139 -10.71 11.74 3.31
CA SER A 139 -11.07 12.31 4.59
C SER A 139 -10.34 11.55 5.69
N VAL A 140 -9.66 12.26 6.58
CA VAL A 140 -8.82 11.68 7.64
C VAL A 140 -9.27 12.21 8.99
N ALA A 141 -9.74 11.31 9.86
CA ALA A 141 -10.15 11.62 11.22
C ALA A 141 -8.96 12.11 12.06
N ASP A 142 -9.19 13.17 12.84
CA ASP A 142 -8.16 13.79 13.69
C ASP A 142 -7.64 12.86 14.79
N TYR A 143 -8.49 11.96 15.28
CA TYR A 143 -8.21 11.08 16.42
C TYR A 143 -8.15 9.60 16.01
N VAL A 144 -7.48 8.80 16.82
CA VAL A 144 -7.39 7.34 16.66
C VAL A 144 -8.39 6.69 17.61
N GLU A 145 -9.55 6.30 17.09
CA GLU A 145 -10.63 5.72 17.87
C GLU A 145 -11.24 4.53 17.14
N ALA A 146 -11.65 3.49 17.86
CA ALA A 146 -12.22 2.29 17.24
C ALA A 146 -13.51 2.59 16.45
N THR A 147 -14.28 3.58 16.90
CA THR A 147 -15.55 4.03 16.30
C THR A 147 -15.38 4.62 14.90
N ASN A 148 -14.19 5.14 14.55
CA ASN A 148 -13.93 5.76 13.25
C ASN A 148 -13.41 4.78 12.18
N ARG A 149 -13.37 3.47 12.49
CA ARG A 149 -13.11 2.39 11.52
C ARG A 149 -11.84 2.61 10.68
N GLY A 150 -10.73 2.92 11.35
CA GLY A 150 -9.44 3.24 10.73
C GLY A 150 -9.25 4.74 10.48
N GLY A 151 -10.34 5.51 10.40
CA GLY A 151 -10.30 6.97 10.35
C GLY A 151 -9.80 7.53 9.02
N ILE A 152 -9.81 6.74 7.95
CA ILE A 152 -9.52 7.19 6.58
C ILE A 152 -10.66 6.73 5.67
N GLU A 153 -11.26 7.66 4.93
CA GLU A 153 -12.21 7.38 3.86
C GLU A 153 -11.64 7.84 2.53
N ILE A 154 -11.72 6.98 1.52
CA ILE A 154 -11.28 7.25 0.15
C ILE A 154 -12.50 7.19 -0.78
N SER A 155 -12.69 8.22 -1.57
CA SER A 155 -13.79 8.36 -2.53
C SER A 155 -13.31 8.98 -3.84
N ASN A 156 -14.08 8.81 -4.92
CA ASN A 156 -13.75 9.36 -6.24
C ASN A 156 -12.34 9.01 -6.74
N PHE A 157 -11.84 7.82 -6.41
CA PHE A 157 -10.55 7.36 -6.91
C PHE A 157 -10.62 7.20 -8.44
N GLN A 158 -9.70 7.82 -9.19
CA GLN A 158 -9.68 7.74 -10.66
C GLN A 158 -9.04 6.42 -11.14
N GLY A 159 -9.67 5.31 -10.75
CA GLY A 159 -9.26 3.94 -11.01
C GLY A 159 -10.29 2.96 -10.44
N LEU A 160 -9.85 1.75 -10.10
CA LEU A 160 -10.64 0.82 -9.28
C LEU A 160 -10.09 0.81 -7.85
N LEU A 161 -11.00 0.88 -6.88
CA LEU A 161 -10.68 0.83 -5.46
C LEU A 161 -11.42 -0.35 -4.81
N LEU A 162 -10.68 -1.32 -4.30
CA LEU A 162 -11.23 -2.38 -3.46
C LEU A 162 -11.09 -1.97 -1.99
N ASP A 163 -12.21 -1.67 -1.34
CA ASP A 163 -12.27 -1.50 0.11
C ASP A 163 -12.41 -2.90 0.76
N GLY A 164 -11.31 -3.38 1.35
CA GLY A 164 -11.23 -4.67 2.05
C GLY A 164 -12.01 -4.68 3.36
N GLY A 165 -12.42 -3.50 3.85
CA GLY A 165 -13.16 -3.33 5.08
C GLY A 165 -12.29 -2.90 6.26
N PHE A 166 -12.86 -3.00 7.46
CA PHE A 166 -12.21 -2.66 8.73
C PHE A 166 -12.45 -3.80 9.71
N LYS A 167 -11.41 -4.19 10.47
CA LYS A 167 -11.53 -5.24 11.47
C LYS A 167 -10.56 -5.01 12.63
N MET A 168 -11.04 -5.29 13.84
CA MET A 168 -10.21 -5.34 15.05
C MET A 168 -9.36 -6.62 15.07
N GLY A 169 -8.13 -6.50 15.53
CA GLY A 169 -7.26 -7.64 15.86
C GLY A 169 -6.67 -8.42 14.70
N SER A 170 -6.98 -8.06 13.45
CA SER A 170 -6.48 -8.76 12.26
C SER A 170 -6.79 -7.99 11.00
N SER A 171 -6.15 -8.39 9.90
CA SER A 171 -6.55 -7.98 8.54
C SER A 171 -8.03 -8.32 8.26
N PRO A 172 -8.81 -7.38 7.69
CA PRO A 172 -10.17 -7.66 7.26
C PRO A 172 -10.24 -8.66 6.08
N THR A 173 -9.24 -8.69 5.20
CA THR A 173 -9.23 -9.58 4.03
C THR A 173 -8.81 -11.02 4.35
N ALA A 174 -8.10 -11.22 5.46
CA ALA A 174 -7.77 -12.54 6.00
C ALA A 174 -9.00 -13.39 6.37
N ASN A 175 -10.20 -12.80 6.50
CA ASN A 175 -11.43 -13.56 6.69
C ASN A 175 -12.07 -13.95 5.34
N PRO A 176 -12.03 -15.24 4.92
CA PRO A 176 -12.61 -15.67 3.65
C PRO A 176 -14.14 -15.49 3.57
N ASN A 177 -14.83 -15.47 4.71
CA ASN A 177 -16.28 -15.38 4.75
C ASN A 177 -16.80 -13.93 4.67
N ALA A 178 -15.91 -12.95 4.86
CA ALA A 178 -16.22 -11.53 4.76
C ALA A 178 -16.42 -11.09 3.30
N ASN A 179 -16.80 -9.82 3.14
CA ASN A 179 -16.96 -9.20 1.84
C ASN A 179 -16.08 -7.96 1.75
N SER A 180 -15.60 -7.70 0.53
CA SER A 180 -14.96 -6.46 0.14
C SER A 180 -15.89 -5.68 -0.80
N VAL A 181 -15.64 -4.39 -0.98
CA VAL A 181 -16.43 -3.52 -1.87
C VAL A 181 -15.53 -2.95 -2.96
N MET A 182 -15.76 -3.36 -4.20
CA MET A 182 -15.13 -2.75 -5.37
C MET A 182 -15.88 -1.48 -5.76
N LYS A 183 -15.16 -0.36 -5.91
CA LYS A 183 -15.69 0.94 -6.32
C LYS A 183 -15.00 1.41 -7.60
N ASP A 184 -15.76 2.05 -8.48
CA ASP A 184 -15.24 2.72 -9.67
C ASP A 184 -15.08 4.23 -9.48
N VAL A 185 -14.67 4.91 -10.55
CA VAL A 185 -14.49 6.37 -10.61
C VAL A 185 -15.76 7.18 -10.31
N ASN A 186 -16.94 6.59 -10.49
CA ASN A 186 -18.22 7.22 -10.19
C ASN A 186 -18.73 6.87 -8.78
N ASN A 187 -17.92 6.22 -7.94
CA ASN A 187 -18.30 5.55 -6.68
C ASN A 187 -19.43 4.53 -6.83
N SER A 188 -19.69 4.02 -8.03
CA SER A 188 -20.56 2.84 -8.17
C SER A 188 -19.89 1.69 -7.45
N ALA A 189 -20.66 0.90 -6.71
CA ALA A 189 -20.13 -0.12 -5.82
C ALA A 189 -20.63 -1.52 -6.19
N CYS A 190 -19.76 -2.51 -6.00
CA CYS A 190 -20.07 -3.93 -6.15
C CYS A 190 -19.48 -4.71 -4.97
N THR A 191 -20.33 -5.43 -4.24
CA THR A 191 -19.89 -6.28 -3.13
C THR A 191 -19.42 -7.64 -3.65
N LEU A 192 -18.23 -8.03 -3.21
CA LEU A 192 -17.56 -9.28 -3.57
C LEU A 192 -17.28 -10.09 -2.31
N LYS A 193 -17.45 -11.40 -2.36
CA LYS A 193 -16.93 -12.29 -1.32
C LYS A 193 -15.41 -12.25 -1.37
N ASN A 194 -14.75 -12.26 -0.21
CA ASN A 194 -13.28 -12.25 -0.21
C ASN A 194 -12.71 -13.47 -0.93
N THR A 195 -13.36 -14.64 -0.86
CA THR A 195 -12.97 -15.84 -1.64
C THR A 195 -13.05 -15.69 -3.16
N GLU A 196 -13.77 -14.71 -3.69
CA GLU A 196 -13.83 -14.44 -5.13
C GLU A 196 -12.57 -13.71 -5.61
N ILE A 197 -11.94 -12.88 -4.77
CA ILE A 197 -10.86 -11.96 -5.17
C ILE A 197 -9.52 -12.25 -4.49
N PHE A 198 -9.52 -12.95 -3.36
CA PHE A 198 -8.32 -13.39 -2.66
C PHE A 198 -8.12 -14.91 -2.79
N LYS A 199 -6.87 -15.32 -2.66
CA LYS A 199 -6.46 -16.70 -2.37
C LYS A 199 -5.95 -16.74 -0.94
N TYR A 200 -6.05 -17.92 -0.33
CA TYR A 200 -5.68 -18.15 1.06
C TYR A 200 -4.67 -19.28 1.11
N THR A 201 -3.59 -19.08 1.85
CA THR A 201 -2.59 -20.10 2.17
C THR A 201 -3.00 -20.89 3.41
N THR A 202 -2.30 -21.98 3.68
CA THR A 202 -2.58 -22.85 4.85
C THR A 202 -2.24 -22.21 6.19
N ASP A 203 -1.33 -21.24 6.20
CA ASP A 203 -0.95 -20.41 7.35
C ASP A 203 -1.86 -19.18 7.53
N GLY A 204 -2.87 -19.00 6.66
CA GLY A 204 -3.90 -17.98 6.82
C GLY A 204 -3.58 -16.62 6.20
N GLU A 205 -2.49 -16.51 5.44
CA GLU A 205 -2.22 -15.33 4.62
C GLU A 205 -3.20 -15.24 3.45
N SER A 206 -3.47 -14.01 3.00
CA SER A 206 -4.30 -13.75 1.83
C SER A 206 -3.61 -12.85 0.83
N TYR A 207 -3.69 -13.21 -0.45
CA TYR A 207 -3.09 -12.46 -1.55
C TYR A 207 -4.08 -12.33 -2.70
N LEU A 208 -3.91 -11.32 -3.55
CA LEU A 208 -4.83 -11.10 -4.67
C LEU A 208 -4.80 -12.29 -5.65
N ARG A 209 -5.99 -12.78 -6.01
CA ARG A 209 -6.16 -13.86 -6.98
C ARG A 209 -5.75 -13.44 -8.39
N TYR A 210 -5.86 -12.15 -8.70
CA TYR A 210 -5.73 -11.61 -10.04
C TYR A 210 -4.69 -10.49 -10.11
N ARG A 211 -3.89 -10.51 -11.19
CA ARG A 211 -3.14 -9.34 -11.67
C ARG A 211 -4.07 -8.43 -12.48
N ASP A 212 -3.64 -7.21 -12.78
CA ASP A 212 -4.53 -6.12 -13.21
C ASP A 212 -5.40 -6.46 -14.42
N GLN A 213 -4.84 -6.99 -15.50
CA GLN A 213 -5.62 -7.34 -16.69
C GLN A 213 -6.67 -8.44 -16.39
N ALA A 214 -6.29 -9.45 -15.61
CA ALA A 214 -7.21 -10.51 -15.20
C ALA A 214 -8.25 -10.00 -14.20
N LEU A 215 -7.89 -9.04 -13.34
CA LEU A 215 -8.80 -8.40 -12.39
C LEU A 215 -9.85 -7.59 -13.13
N ILE A 216 -9.45 -6.79 -14.12
CA ILE A 216 -10.39 -6.02 -14.96
C ILE A 216 -11.39 -6.96 -15.64
N ALA A 217 -10.91 -8.05 -16.27
CA ALA A 217 -11.79 -9.03 -16.89
C ALA A 217 -12.77 -9.69 -15.89
N PHE A 218 -12.29 -10.01 -14.68
CA PHE A 218 -13.13 -10.51 -13.60
C PHE A 218 -14.19 -9.48 -13.18
N VAL A 219 -13.80 -8.22 -12.94
CA VAL A 219 -14.69 -7.13 -12.50
C VAL A 219 -15.75 -6.83 -13.56
N GLN A 220 -15.38 -6.77 -14.85
CA GLN A 220 -16.34 -6.56 -15.95
C GLN A 220 -17.42 -7.64 -15.98
N LYS A 221 -17.05 -8.90 -15.73
CA LYS A 221 -18.00 -10.02 -15.68
C LYS A 221 -18.84 -10.01 -14.40
N ARG A 222 -18.23 -9.81 -13.24
CA ARG A 222 -18.86 -9.97 -11.92
C ARG A 222 -19.64 -8.73 -11.47
N CYS A 223 -19.26 -7.57 -11.98
CA CYS A 223 -19.75 -6.25 -11.59
C CYS A 223 -20.00 -5.38 -12.84
N PRO A 224 -20.91 -5.76 -13.75
CA PRO A 224 -21.06 -5.14 -15.07
C PRO A 224 -21.53 -3.67 -15.05
N LYS A 225 -21.91 -3.15 -13.87
CA LYS A 225 -22.29 -1.75 -13.67
C LYS A 225 -21.08 -0.85 -13.34
N LEU A 226 -19.93 -1.43 -13.04
CA LEU A 226 -18.73 -0.66 -12.72
C LEU A 226 -18.01 -0.26 -14.02
N LYS A 227 -17.59 1.00 -14.07
CA LYS A 227 -16.68 1.50 -15.10
C LYS A 227 -15.26 1.02 -14.80
N THR A 228 -14.71 0.16 -15.65
CA THR A 228 -13.29 -0.20 -15.58
C THR A 228 -12.45 0.74 -16.45
N PRO A 229 -11.17 0.95 -16.10
CA PRO A 229 -10.19 1.60 -16.99
C PRO A 229 -10.05 0.91 -18.34
#